data_AF-A0A2V7D1K2-F1
#
_entry.id   AF-A0A2V7D1K2-F1
#
_cell.length_a   1.000
_cell.length_b   1.000
_cell.length_c   1.000
_cell.angle_alpha   90.00
_cell.angle_beta   90.00
_cell.angle_gamma   90.00
#
_symmetry.space_group_name_H-M   'P 1'
#
loop_
_entity.id
_entity.type
_entity.pdbx_description
1 polymer ?
#
loop_
_entity_poly.entity_id
_entity_poly.type
_entity_poly.pdbx_seq_one_letter_code
_entity_poly.pdbx_strand_id
1 'polypeptide(L)'
;MREPDRRHALHGARALVIFARDMAAMRRFYEDILGFPLRRELSPDWIEYRVGDNTLALARPSRTAADAPTPEGSASLQLAFKVSAPEVDRCDPDGNLLEVFGEI
;
A
#
# COMPACT_ATOMS: atom_id res chain seq x y z
N MET A 1 8.22 -19.74 40.35
CA MET A 1 9.13 -19.46 39.21
C MET A 1 8.32 -19.74 37.95
N ARG A 2 7.90 -18.72 37.21
CA ARG A 2 6.99 -18.84 36.06
C ARG A 2 7.83 -18.59 34.81
N GLU A 3 7.92 -19.59 33.93
CA GLU A 3 8.67 -19.48 32.68
C GLU A 3 8.06 -18.38 31.81
N PRO A 4 8.85 -17.42 31.29
CA PRO A 4 8.29 -16.39 30.44
C PRO A 4 7.84 -17.04 29.14
N ASP A 5 6.54 -16.96 28.89
CA ASP A 5 5.85 -17.36 27.68
C ASP A 5 6.57 -16.76 26.45
N ARG A 6 7.41 -17.57 25.78
CA ARG A 6 8.20 -17.18 24.59
C ARG A 6 7.31 -17.14 23.35
N ARG A 7 6.19 -16.41 23.42
CA ARG A 7 5.54 -15.90 22.21
C ARG A 7 6.45 -14.80 21.69
N HIS A 8 7.28 -15.13 20.69
CA HIS A 8 8.00 -14.12 19.93
C HIS A 8 6.97 -13.12 19.41
N ALA A 9 6.84 -11.97 20.07
CA ALA A 9 6.09 -10.86 19.55
C ALA A 9 6.87 -10.38 18.34
N LEU A 10 6.50 -10.89 17.15
CA LEU A 10 6.82 -10.24 15.91
C LEU A 10 6.20 -8.83 16.03
N HIS A 11 7.02 -7.85 16.43
CA HIS A 11 6.67 -6.44 16.37
C HIS A 11 6.68 -6.10 14.87
N GLY A 12 5.59 -6.47 14.20
CA GLY A 12 5.53 -6.83 12.78
C GLY A 12 6.04 -5.78 11.82
N ALA A 13 6.44 -6.24 10.63
CA ALA A 13 6.65 -5.37 9.49
C ALA A 13 5.36 -4.57 9.23
N ARG A 14 5.36 -3.26 9.53
CA ARG A 14 4.26 -2.32 9.23
C ARG A 14 4.39 -1.73 7.83
N ALA A 15 4.98 -2.48 6.91
CA ALA A 15 5.22 -2.05 5.55
C ALA A 15 4.46 -2.96 4.59
N LEU A 16 3.47 -2.39 3.91
CA LEU A 16 2.90 -2.99 2.71
C LEU A 16 3.81 -2.62 1.54
N VAL A 17 4.28 -3.61 0.77
CA VAL A 17 5.07 -3.38 -0.43
C VAL A 17 4.23 -3.75 -1.64
N ILE A 18 4.11 -2.83 -2.59
CA ILE A 18 3.43 -3.02 -3.87
C ILE A 18 4.49 -2.95 -4.97
N PHE A 19 4.54 -3.99 -5.80
CA PHE A 19 5.49 -4.06 -6.89
C PHE A 19 4.97 -3.29 -8.11
N ALA A 20 5.46 -2.10 -8.38
CA ALA A 20 4.96 -1.31 -9.50
C ALA A 20 5.60 -1.75 -10.82
N ARG A 21 4.75 -1.97 -11.85
CA ARG A 21 5.20 -2.11 -13.25
C ARG A 21 5.61 -0.77 -13.87
N ASP A 22 4.87 0.29 -13.53
CA ASP A 22 5.19 1.67 -13.92
C ASP A 22 5.33 2.53 -12.66
N MET A 23 6.58 2.80 -12.24
CA MET A 23 6.88 3.60 -11.05
C MET A 23 6.34 5.02 -11.15
N ALA A 24 6.32 5.63 -12.34
CA ALA A 24 5.87 7.00 -12.51
C ALA A 24 4.34 7.10 -12.39
N ALA A 25 3.63 6.18 -13.05
CA ALA A 25 2.17 6.10 -12.95
C ALA A 25 1.73 5.80 -11.51
N MET A 26 2.38 4.84 -10.83
CA MET A 26 2.04 4.49 -9.46
C MET A 26 2.40 5.59 -8.45
N ARG A 27 3.53 6.30 -8.65
CA ARG A 27 3.88 7.49 -7.85
C ARG A 27 2.78 8.55 -7.95
N ARG A 28 2.39 8.91 -9.18
CA ARG A 28 1.29 9.86 -9.42
C ARG A 28 -0.02 9.41 -8.77
N PHE A 29 -0.35 8.13 -8.84
CA PHE A 29 -1.58 7.62 -8.25
C PHE A 29 -1.58 7.74 -6.71
N TYR A 30 -0.55 7.25 -6.03
CA TYR A 30 -0.52 7.27 -4.56
C TYR A 30 -0.22 8.65 -3.97
N GLU A 31 0.55 9.49 -4.68
CA GLU A 31 0.94 10.83 -4.21
C GLU A 31 -0.09 11.91 -4.60
N ASP A 32 -0.49 11.97 -5.87
CA ASP A 32 -1.30 13.09 -6.37
C ASP A 32 -2.80 12.81 -6.29
N ILE A 33 -3.22 11.55 -6.56
CA ILE A 33 -4.64 11.17 -6.56
C ILE A 33 -5.09 10.80 -5.15
N LEU A 34 -4.37 9.90 -4.48
CA LEU A 34 -4.70 9.50 -3.10
C LEU A 34 -4.13 10.43 -2.03
N GLY A 35 -3.21 11.33 -2.40
CA GLY A 35 -2.70 12.35 -1.48
C GLY A 35 -1.82 11.79 -0.36
N PHE A 36 -1.28 10.58 -0.49
CA PHE A 36 -0.48 10.02 0.59
C PHE A 36 0.84 10.79 0.73
N PRO A 37 1.18 11.27 1.93
CA PRO A 37 2.39 12.03 2.13
C PRO A 37 3.62 11.14 1.92
N LEU A 38 4.52 11.59 1.04
CA LEU A 38 5.83 10.99 0.87
C LEU A 38 6.54 10.93 2.22
N ARG A 39 6.95 9.73 2.62
CA ARG A 39 7.69 9.48 3.86
C ARG A 39 9.19 9.48 3.57
N ARG A 40 9.60 8.75 2.54
CA ARG A 40 11.02 8.60 2.16
C ARG A 40 11.13 8.05 0.74
N GLU A 41 12.06 8.58 -0.04
CA GLU A 41 12.52 7.95 -1.28
C GLU A 41 13.92 7.39 -1.04
N LEU A 42 14.08 6.07 -1.15
CA LEU A 42 15.40 5.43 -0.98
C LEU A 42 16.17 5.36 -2.30
N SER A 43 15.43 5.26 -3.41
CA SER A 43 15.93 5.29 -4.78
C SER A 43 14.74 5.52 -5.72
N PRO A 44 14.98 5.78 -7.03
CA PRO A 44 13.90 5.83 -8.02
C PRO A 44 13.05 4.55 -8.09
N ASP A 45 13.56 3.44 -7.55
CA ASP A 45 12.93 2.12 -7.56
C ASP A 45 12.31 1.73 -6.22
N TRP A 46 12.37 2.63 -5.22
CA TRP A 46 11.81 2.40 -3.88
C TRP A 46 11.31 3.71 -3.26
N ILE A 47 10.00 3.85 -3.17
CA ILE A 47 9.31 5.04 -2.66
C ILE A 47 8.40 4.62 -1.51
N GLU A 48 8.51 5.27 -0.36
CA GLU A 48 7.70 5.02 0.82
C GLU A 48 6.75 6.19 1.10
N TYR A 49 5.47 5.87 1.29
CA TYR A 49 4.42 6.77 1.73
C TYR A 49 3.97 6.43 3.14
N ARG A 50 3.47 7.44 3.84
CA ARG A 50 2.81 7.25 5.14
C ARG A 50 1.31 7.15 4.93
N VAL A 51 0.72 6.07 5.45
CA VAL A 51 -0.71 5.80 5.41
C VAL A 51 -1.18 5.51 6.83
N GLY A 52 -1.73 6.52 7.51
CA GLY A 52 -1.94 6.48 8.96
C GLY A 52 -0.62 6.21 9.70
N ASP A 53 -0.60 5.16 10.53
CA ASP A 53 0.59 4.69 11.25
C ASP A 53 1.42 3.64 10.46
N ASN A 54 0.99 3.31 9.25
CA ASN A 54 1.64 2.31 8.40
C ASN A 54 2.49 2.95 7.31
N THR A 55 3.40 2.15 6.75
CA THR A 55 4.17 2.50 5.56
C THR A 55 3.63 1.72 4.36
N LEU A 56 3.40 2.42 3.25
CA LEU A 56 3.16 1.81 1.95
C LEU A 56 4.39 2.07 1.08
N ALA A 57 5.02 1.03 0.55
CA ALA A 57 6.18 1.14 -0.31
C ALA A 57 5.83 0.72 -1.73
N LEU A 58 6.19 1.54 -2.71
CA LEU A 58 6.28 1.15 -4.11
C LEU A 58 7.68 0.67 -4.38
N ALA A 59 7.80 -0.49 -5.02
CA ALA A 59 9.08 -1.07 -5.36
C ALA A 59 9.08 -1.60 -6.80
N ARG A 60 10.19 -1.46 -7.52
CA ARG A 60 10.41 -2.28 -8.72
C ARG A 60 10.75 -3.72 -8.29
N PRO A 61 10.15 -4.76 -8.90
CA PRO A 61 10.57 -6.14 -8.65
C PRO A 61 12.08 -6.32 -8.82
N SER A 62 12.73 -6.92 -7.83
CA SER A 62 14.14 -7.30 -7.91
C SER A 62 14.30 -8.80 -7.69
N ARG A 63 14.02 -9.27 -6.47
CA ARG A 63 14.08 -10.71 -6.13
C ARG A 63 12.97 -11.53 -6.79
N THR A 64 11.84 -10.90 -7.09
CA THR A 64 10.67 -11.48 -7.76
C THR A 64 10.63 -11.15 -9.25
N ALA A 65 11.71 -10.57 -9.81
CA ALA A 65 11.73 -10.14 -11.21
C ALA A 65 11.59 -11.30 -12.21
N ALA A 66 11.87 -12.53 -11.78
CA ALA A 66 11.72 -13.74 -12.60
C ALA A 66 10.31 -14.38 -12.49
N ASP A 67 9.44 -13.88 -11.60
CA ASP A 67 8.10 -14.40 -11.45
C ASP A 67 7.25 -14.06 -12.68
N ALA A 68 6.26 -14.91 -12.98
CA ALA A 68 5.32 -14.62 -14.06
C ALA A 68 4.58 -13.31 -13.76
N PRO A 69 4.50 -12.38 -14.74
CA PRO A 69 3.79 -11.13 -14.52
C PRO A 69 2.32 -11.40 -14.25
N THR A 70 1.73 -10.58 -13.37
CA THR A 70 0.28 -10.54 -13.20
C THR A 70 -0.38 -10.24 -14.56
N PRO A 71 -1.35 -11.05 -15.02
CA PRO A 71 -2.07 -10.78 -16.26
C PRO A 71 -2.76 -9.40 -16.21
N GLU A 72 -2.79 -8.71 -17.34
CA GLU A 72 -3.52 -7.43 -17.46
C GLU A 72 -5.00 -7.60 -17.08
N GLY A 73 -5.56 -6.60 -16.38
CA GLY A 73 -6.94 -6.64 -15.87
C GLY A 73 -7.15 -7.49 -14.62
N SER A 74 -6.10 -8.09 -14.03
CA SER A 74 -6.24 -8.87 -12.80
C SER A 74 -6.29 -7.97 -11.56
N ALA A 75 -7.34 -8.13 -10.74
CA ALA A 75 -7.40 -7.56 -9.39
C ALA A 75 -6.41 -8.29 -8.46
N SER A 76 -5.15 -7.87 -8.49
CA SER A 76 -4.04 -8.53 -7.79
C SER A 76 -3.80 -8.00 -6.38
N LEU A 77 -4.39 -6.84 -6.05
CA LEU A 77 -4.37 -6.27 -4.70
C LEU A 77 -5.66 -5.47 -4.44
N GLN A 78 -6.26 -5.69 -3.28
CA GLN A 78 -7.37 -4.89 -2.77
C GLN A 78 -6.94 -4.24 -1.45
N LEU A 79 -7.05 -2.91 -1.38
CA LEU A 79 -6.77 -2.14 -0.17
C LEU A 79 -8.04 -1.46 0.32
N ALA A 80 -8.29 -1.59 1.62
CA ALA A 80 -9.39 -0.92 2.30
C ALA A 80 -8.82 0.03 3.36
N PHE A 81 -9.25 1.28 3.32
CA PHE A 81 -8.87 2.30 4.28
C PHE A 81 -10.05 2.62 5.20
N LYS A 82 -9.77 2.77 6.49
CA LYS A 82 -10.77 3.30 7.42
C LYS A 82 -10.86 4.81 7.22
N VAL A 83 -12.05 5.28 6.87
CA VAL A 83 -12.37 6.70 6.65
C VAL A 83 -13.57 7.06 7.52
N SER A 84 -13.68 8.31 7.97
CA SER A 84 -14.86 8.75 8.72
C SER A 84 -16.06 8.91 7.79
N ALA A 85 -17.28 8.65 8.27
CA ALA A 85 -18.49 8.80 7.44
C ALA A 85 -18.62 10.20 6.79
N PRO A 86 -18.35 11.33 7.49
CA PRO A 86 -18.39 12.65 6.87
C PRO A 86 -17.33 12.89 5.78
N GLU A 87 -16.23 12.14 5.77
CA GLU A 87 -15.24 12.16 4.69
C GLU A 87 -15.70 11.33 3.49
N VAL A 88 -16.34 10.18 3.74
CA VAL A 88 -16.96 9.36 2.71
C VAL A 88 -18.06 10.16 2.01
N ASP A 89 -18.99 10.78 2.74
CA ASP A 89 -20.11 11.55 2.16
C ASP A 89 -19.66 12.72 1.27
N ARG A 90 -18.46 13.26 1.51
CA ARG A 90 -17.87 14.33 0.67
C ARG A 90 -17.24 13.81 -0.63
N CYS A 91 -16.78 12.57 -0.63
CA CYS A 91 -16.10 11.93 -1.77
C CYS A 91 -17.04 11.04 -2.60
N ASP A 92 -18.06 10.47 -1.96
CA ASP A 92 -19.04 9.57 -2.52
C ASP A 92 -20.35 9.68 -1.72
N PRO A 93 -21.26 10.61 -2.09
CA PRO A 93 -22.49 10.88 -1.34
C PRO A 93 -23.48 9.71 -1.34
N ASP A 94 -23.25 8.66 -2.13
CA ASP A 94 -24.12 7.48 -2.24
C ASP A 94 -23.61 6.26 -1.43
N GLY A 95 -22.41 6.36 -0.83
CA GLY A 95 -21.93 5.59 0.32
C GLY A 95 -21.86 4.06 0.21
N ASN A 96 -20.66 3.50 -0.03
CA ASN A 96 -20.06 2.43 0.81
C ASN A 96 -18.65 2.07 0.32
N LEU A 97 -17.65 2.19 1.20
CA LEU A 97 -16.25 1.76 1.01
C LEU A 97 -15.52 2.38 -0.22
N LEU A 98 -14.48 3.18 0.04
CA LEU A 98 -13.46 3.44 -0.98
C LEU A 98 -12.62 2.16 -1.16
N GLU A 99 -13.07 1.24 -2.01
CA GLU A 99 -12.25 0.15 -2.52
C GLU A 99 -11.34 0.71 -3.61
N VAL A 100 -10.07 0.87 -3.28
CA VAL A 100 -9.07 1.17 -4.29
C VAL A 100 -8.59 -0.15 -4.87
N PHE A 101 -9.06 -0.47 -6.08
CA PHE A 101 -8.46 -1.51 -6.90
C PHE A 101 -7.15 -0.97 -7.46
N GLY A 102 -6.03 -1.51 -6.98
CA GLY A 102 -4.73 -1.27 -7.60
C GLY A 102 -4.53 -2.30 -8.68
N GLU A 103 -4.56 -1.90 -9.95
CA GLU A 103 -3.91 -2.67 -11.00
C GLU A 103 -2.40 -2.52 -10.79
N ILE A 104 -1.77 -3.60 -10.31
CA ILE A 104 -0.32 -3.67 -10.07
C ILE A 104 0.40 -3.81 -11.40
#